data_AF-A0A6S7G514-F1
#
_entry.id   AF-A0A6S7G514-F1
#
_cell.length_a   1.000
_cell.length_b   1.000
_cell.length_c   1.000
_cell.angle_alpha   90.00
_cell.angle_beta   90.00
_cell.angle_gamma   90.00
#
_symmetry.space_group_name_H-M   'P 1'
#
loop_
_entity.id
_entity.type
_entity.pdbx_description
1 polymer ?
#
loop_
_entity_poly.entity_id
_entity_poly.type
_entity_poly.pdbx_seq_one_letter_code
_entity_poly.pdbx_strand_id
1 'polypeptide(L)'
;MADPQLDQDLRKAFQDLQQLMQESTQKIKISEVQIEHLRGAITRARLTEKELDVLPPETRTYESVGRMFLYQPIKTVQENLQEKIRVTDSKVKTIEVQ
;
A
#
# COMPACT_ATOMS: atom_id res chain seq x y z
N MET A 1 41.70 9.94 34.85
CA MET A 1 41.86 9.99 33.38
C MET A 1 40.84 9.01 32.83
N ALA A 2 39.95 9.43 31.94
CA ALA A 2 38.91 8.55 31.40
C ALA A 2 39.55 7.36 30.66
N ASP A 3 39.02 6.16 30.88
CA ASP A 3 39.58 4.92 30.36
C ASP A 3 39.46 4.90 28.81
N PRO A 4 40.57 4.81 28.05
CA PRO A 4 40.55 4.91 26.58
C PRO A 4 39.69 3.84 25.89
N GLN A 5 39.49 2.69 26.53
CA GLN A 5 38.62 1.62 26.03
C GLN A 5 37.14 2.01 26.10
N LEU A 6 36.73 2.72 27.16
CA LEU A 6 35.34 3.17 27.32
C LEU A 6 34.94 4.19 26.24
N ASP A 7 35.85 5.06 25.80
CA ASP A 7 35.60 6.02 24.71
C ASP A 7 35.48 5.32 23.34
N GLN A 8 36.23 4.24 23.11
CA GLN A 8 36.11 3.44 21.88
C GLN A 8 34.80 2.64 21.82
N ASP A 9 34.40 2.02 22.93
CA ASP A 9 33.14 1.28 23.01
C ASP A 9 31.94 2.20 22.87
N LEU A 10 32.01 3.40 23.45
CA LEU A 10 31.00 4.44 23.29
C LEU A 10 30.88 4.90 21.83
N ARG A 11 32.00 5.14 21.15
CA ARG A 11 32.00 5.51 19.72
C ARG A 11 31.40 4.42 18.83
N LYS A 12 31.70 3.15 19.09
CA LYS A 12 31.08 2.02 18.38
C LYS A 12 29.57 1.97 18.61
N ALA A 13 29.13 2.07 19.87
CA ALA A 13 27.70 2.09 20.19
C ALA A 13 26.97 3.26 19.50
N PHE A 14 27.60 4.44 19.38
CA PHE A 14 27.04 5.55 18.62
C PHE A 14 26.96 5.30 17.12
N GLN A 15 27.97 4.64 16.52
CA GLN A 15 27.95 4.26 15.10
C GLN A 15 26.85 3.24 14.81
N ASP A 16 26.73 2.21 15.65
CA ASP A 16 25.68 1.19 15.53
C ASP A 16 24.28 1.81 15.68
N LEU A 17 24.11 2.74 16.62
CA LEU A 17 22.86 3.47 16.80
C LEU A 17 22.52 4.34 15.59
N GLN A 18 23.51 5.04 15.02
CA GLN A 18 23.32 5.83 13.81
C GLN A 18 22.93 4.97 12.61
N GLN A 19 23.56 3.80 12.46
CA GLN A 19 23.21 2.84 11.41
C GLN A 19 21.77 2.34 11.58
N LEU A 20 21.39 1.93 12.79
CA LEU A 20 20.02 1.48 13.08
C LEU A 20 18.99 2.57 12.81
N MET A 21 19.29 3.83 13.16
CA MET A 21 18.43 4.97 12.89
C MET A 21 18.26 5.20 11.38
N GLN A 22 19.32 5.08 10.59
CA GLN A 22 19.26 5.22 9.13
C GLN A 22 18.41 4.11 8.49
N GLU A 23 18.64 2.85 8.90
CA GLU A 23 17.87 1.70 8.41
C GLU A 23 16.38 1.82 8.75
N SER A 24 16.06 2.24 9.98
CA SER A 24 14.68 2.48 10.41
C SER A 24 14.03 3.60 9.58
N THR A 25 14.73 4.72 9.38
CA THR A 25 14.23 5.84 8.56
C THR A 25 13.97 5.42 7.11
N GLN A 26 14.84 4.58 6.55
CA GLN A 26 14.67 4.08 5.19
C GLN A 26 13.44 3.17 5.08
N LYS A 27 13.23 2.28 6.05
CA LYS A 27 12.04 1.41 6.09
C LYS A 27 10.75 2.23 6.17
N ILE A 28 10.70 3.25 7.03
CA ILE A 28 9.54 4.16 7.14
C ILE A 28 9.22 4.78 5.77
N LYS A 29 10.21 5.36 5.10
CA LYS A 29 10.01 5.98 3.78
C LYS A 29 9.48 5.00 2.74
N ILE A 30 9.97 3.76 2.74
CA ILE A 30 9.51 2.72 1.82
C ILE A 30 8.05 2.37 2.11
N SER A 31 7.69 2.18 3.38
CA SER A 31 6.31 1.92 3.80
C SER A 31 5.36 3.06 3.41
N GLU A 32 5.77 4.32 3.59
CA GLU A 32 4.97 5.48 3.18
C GLU A 32 4.65 5.48 1.67
N VAL A 33 5.66 5.23 0.83
CA VAL A 33 5.48 5.14 -0.64
C VAL A 33 4.54 3.98 -1.02
N GLN A 34 4.67 2.83 -0.35
CA GLN A 34 3.77 1.70 -0.58
C GLN A 34 2.32 2.03 -0.20
N ILE A 35 2.12 2.69 0.94
CA ILE A 35 0.80 3.15 1.39
C ILE A 35 0.20 4.13 0.39
N GLU A 36 0.96 5.11 -0.08
CA GLU A 36 0.49 6.08 -1.08
C GLU A 36 0.04 5.38 -2.37
N HIS A 37 0.83 4.44 -2.86
CA HIS A 37 0.50 3.67 -4.06
C HIS A 37 -0.82 2.89 -3.90
N LEU A 38 -0.99 2.20 -2.77
CA LEU A 38 -2.20 1.43 -2.45
C LEU A 38 -3.42 2.33 -2.28
N ARG A 39 -3.28 3.48 -1.61
CA ARG A 39 -4.34 4.48 -1.48
C ARG A 39 -4.78 5.00 -2.85
N GLY A 40 -3.83 5.28 -3.74
CA GLY A 40 -4.14 5.66 -5.12
C GLY A 40 -4.91 4.57 -5.89
N ALA A 41 -4.60 3.30 -5.66
CA ALA A 41 -5.35 2.18 -6.25
C ALA A 41 -6.79 2.09 -5.72
N ILE A 42 -7.00 2.33 -4.43
CA ILE A 42 -8.34 2.38 -3.81
C ILE A 42 -9.15 3.53 -4.40
N THR A 43 -8.57 4.72 -4.52
CA THR A 43 -9.26 5.88 -5.10
C THR A 43 -9.71 5.60 -6.53
N ARG A 44 -8.84 5.01 -7.36
CA ARG A 44 -9.22 4.61 -8.73
C ARG A 44 -10.37 3.62 -8.74
N ALA A 45 -10.32 2.58 -7.90
CA ALA A 45 -11.39 1.57 -7.83
C ALA A 45 -12.73 2.18 -7.39
N ARG A 46 -12.74 3.07 -6.40
CA ARG A 46 -13.94 3.79 -5.93
C ARG A 46 -14.51 4.72 -6.98
N LEU A 47 -13.65 5.39 -7.76
CA LEU A 47 -14.10 6.22 -8.88
C LEU A 47 -14.75 5.36 -9.96
N THR A 48 -14.12 4.25 -10.36
CA THR A 48 -14.72 3.32 -11.33
C THR A 48 -16.07 2.79 -10.86
N GLU A 49 -16.19 2.41 -9.59
CA GLU A 49 -17.47 1.98 -9.01
C GLU A 49 -18.55 3.04 -9.15
N LYS A 50 -18.24 4.30 -8.79
CA LYS A 50 -19.19 5.40 -8.89
C LYS A 50 -19.63 5.68 -10.34
N GLU A 51 -18.74 5.54 -11.30
CA GLU A 51 -19.09 5.67 -12.72
C GLU A 51 -19.97 4.51 -13.21
N LEU A 52 -19.78 3.30 -12.67
CA LEU A 52 -20.64 2.14 -12.99
C LEU A 52 -22.06 2.29 -12.42
N ASP A 53 -22.23 2.95 -11.27
CA ASP A 53 -23.55 3.20 -10.66
C ASP A 53 -24.46 4.09 -11.52
N VAL A 54 -23.89 4.89 -12.42
CA VAL A 54 -24.66 5.72 -13.36
C VAL A 54 -25.33 4.88 -14.45
N LEU A 55 -24.82 3.67 -14.70
CA LEU A 55 -25.32 2.80 -15.76
C LEU A 55 -26.51 1.95 -15.29
N PRO A 56 -27.45 1.59 -16.20
CA PRO A 56 -28.55 0.70 -15.87
C PRO A 56 -28.04 -0.69 -15.41
N PRO A 57 -28.66 -1.30 -14.39
CA PRO A 57 -28.18 -2.55 -13.78
C PRO A 57 -28.22 -3.78 -14.70
N GLU A 58 -28.97 -3.73 -15.80
CA GLU A 58 -29.01 -4.80 -16.81
C GLU A 58 -27.88 -4.70 -17.84
N THR A 59 -27.12 -3.61 -17.82
CA THR A 59 -26.02 -3.39 -18.77
C THR A 59 -24.90 -4.40 -18.50
N ARG A 60 -24.38 -4.99 -19.58
CA ARG A 60 -23.18 -5.81 -19.53
C ARG A 60 -21.98 -4.96 -19.91
N THR A 61 -20.89 -5.12 -19.18
CA THR A 61 -19.67 -4.33 -19.30
C THR A 61 -18.47 -5.22 -19.59
N TYR A 62 -17.35 -4.58 -19.89
CA TYR A 62 -16.07 -5.23 -20.17
C TYR A 62 -15.10 -4.94 -19.02
N GLU A 63 -14.86 -5.92 -18.15
CA GLU A 63 -13.89 -5.80 -17.06
C GLU A 63 -12.48 -6.11 -17.55
N SER A 64 -11.51 -5.22 -17.29
CA SER A 64 -10.11 -5.46 -17.63
C SER A 64 -9.44 -6.37 -16.60
N VAL A 65 -8.84 -7.47 -17.07
CA VAL A 65 -8.00 -8.39 -16.26
C VAL A 65 -6.51 -8.30 -16.62
N GLY A 66 -6.10 -7.19 -17.26
CA GLY A 66 -4.75 -6.99 -17.80
C GLY A 66 -4.82 -6.54 -19.25
N ARG A 67 -4.30 -7.37 -20.18
CA ARG A 67 -4.36 -7.09 -21.63
C ARG A 67 -5.65 -7.61 -22.31
N MET A 68 -6.57 -8.16 -21.53
CA MET A 68 -7.83 -8.74 -22.01
C MET A 68 -9.00 -8.12 -21.25
N PHE A 69 -10.19 -8.20 -21.86
CA PHE A 69 -11.45 -7.71 -21.31
C PHE A 69 -12.48 -8.84 -21.25
N LEU A 70 -13.12 -9.04 -20.10
CA LEU A 70 -14.17 -10.04 -19.91
C LEU A 70 -15.55 -9.40 -19.99
N TYR A 71 -16.44 -10.02 -20.75
CA TYR A 71 -17.82 -9.57 -20.86
C TYR A 71 -18.67 -10.08 -19.69
N GLN A 72 -19.06 -9.19 -18.78
CA GLN A 72 -19.73 -9.55 -17.53
C GLN A 72 -20.82 -8.53 -17.14
N PRO A 73 -21.83 -8.93 -16.35
CA PRO A 73 -22.82 -7.99 -15.82
C PRO A 73 -22.19 -6.98 -14.86
N ILE A 74 -22.74 -5.75 -14.79
CA ILE A 74 -22.26 -4.69 -13.89
C ILE A 74 -22.16 -5.16 -12.44
N LYS A 75 -23.15 -5.91 -11.94
CA LYS A 75 -23.15 -6.40 -10.55
C LYS A 75 -21.90 -7.20 -10.20
N THR A 76 -21.46 -8.09 -11.10
CA THR A 76 -20.25 -8.90 -10.89
C THR A 76 -19.00 -8.02 -10.85
N VAL A 77 -18.93 -7.01 -11.72
CA VAL A 77 -17.81 -6.07 -11.75
C VAL A 77 -17.76 -5.20 -10.48
N GLN A 78 -18.93 -4.76 -9.98
CA GLN A 78 -19.05 -4.03 -8.72
C GLN A 78 -18.60 -4.88 -7.52
N GLU A 79 -19.02 -6.14 -7.44
CA GLU A 79 -18.58 -7.08 -6.40
C GLU A 79 -17.06 -7.28 -6.42
N ASN A 80 -16.48 -7.45 -7.62
CA ASN A 80 -15.04 -7.57 -7.80
C ASN A 80 -14.29 -6.31 -7.36
N LEU A 81 -14.80 -5.12 -7.71
CA LEU A 81 -14.23 -3.84 -7.30
C LEU A 81 -14.29 -3.65 -5.78
N GLN A 82 -15.40 -4.00 -5.15
CA GLN A 82 -15.59 -3.94 -3.70
C GLN A 82 -14.61 -4.87 -2.95
N GLU A 83 -14.47 -6.11 -3.42
CA GLU A 83 -13.50 -7.04 -2.84
C GLU A 83 -12.06 -6.52 -3.03
N LYS A 84 -11.74 -5.98 -4.21
CA LYS A 84 -10.43 -5.38 -4.48
C LYS A 84 -10.13 -4.21 -3.54
N ILE A 85 -11.11 -3.33 -3.27
CA ILE A 85 -10.97 -2.25 -2.31
C ILE A 85 -10.69 -2.82 -0.92
N ARG A 86 -11.50 -3.79 -0.46
CA ARG A 86 -11.36 -4.41 0.87
C ARG A 86 -10.00 -5.06 1.09
N VAL A 87 -9.53 -5.84 0.12
CA VAL A 87 -8.21 -6.49 0.17
C VAL A 87 -7.09 -5.46 0.19
N THR A 88 -7.22 -4.38 -0.60
CA THR A 88 -6.22 -3.31 -0.64
C THR A 88 -6.20 -2.50 0.65
N ASP A 89 -7.36 -2.18 1.23
CA ASP A 89 -7.49 -1.51 2.53
C ASP A 89 -6.87 -2.37 3.66
N SER A 90 -7.09 -3.67 3.62
CA SER A 90 -6.48 -4.60 4.59
C SER A 90 -4.95 -4.60 4.49
N LYS A 91 -4.40 -4.57 3.27
CA LYS A 91 -2.94 -4.47 3.04
C LYS A 91 -2.37 -3.15 3.55
N VAL A 92 -3.06 -2.02 3.35
CA VAL A 92 -2.63 -0.72 3.90
C VAL A 92 -2.53 -0.80 5.42
N LYS A 93 -3.54 -1.35 6.10
CA LYS A 93 -3.50 -1.52 7.57
C LYS A 93 -2.36 -2.42 8.03
N THR A 94 -2.02 -3.47 7.27
CA THR A 94 -0.87 -4.33 7.61
C THR A 94 0.46 -3.58 7.52
N ILE A 95 0.63 -2.72 6.51
CA ILE A 95 1.87 -1.94 6.32
C ILE A 95 1.98 -0.79 7.33
N GLU A 96 0.85 -0.19 7.75
CA GLU A 96 0.83 0.86 8.78
C GLU A 96 1.21 0.35 10.18
N VAL A 97 1.06 -0.96 10.44
CA VAL A 97 1.39 -1.60 11.73
C VAL A 97 2.81 -2.17 11.75
N GLN A 98 3.47 -2.29 10.58
CA GLN A 98 4.84 -2.79 10.43
C GLN A 98 5.91 -1.73 10.73
#